data_AF-A0A8H4GTK4-F1
#
_entry.id   AF-A0A8H4GTK4-F1
#
_cell.length_a   1.000
_cell.length_b   1.000
_cell.length_c   1.000
_cell.angle_alpha   90.00
_cell.angle_beta   90.00
_cell.angle_gamma   90.00
#
_symmetry.space_group_name_H-M   'P 1'
#
loop_
_entity.id
_entity.type
_entity.pdbx_description
1 polymer ?
#
loop_
_entity_poly.entity_id
_entity_poly.type
_entity_poly.pdbx_seq_one_letter_code
_entity_poly.pdbx_strand_id
1 'polypeptide(L)'
;MRQIHYPRADHLSCFTPEGYPFELSLNFQADRCVLRLGCAPVGPFAGTKHDSLNKYTARELLGKLAQLDTNIDLGWFDYFDPQLSLGTKEPGVASEQLIRHLRQINEVAFDLDDGRMYFSPSLDGRDAHSPTSEVFLIGFDCVVPEKSRLKLCVCNTHLCLDNIRSFWTLGGRMSDPTTMKGLAKLYLPVQGKSDDFVADALTDFFKYLDWDGYACRYKQELVSNFPCRDLKESVTAQRWVAFSFTERAGVYLTV
;
A
#
# COMPACT_ATOMS: atom_id res chain seq x y z
N MET A 1 -4.90 5.80 33.03
CA MET A 1 -5.44 5.59 31.67
C MET A 1 -6.36 4.38 31.71
N ARG A 2 -7.63 4.51 31.34
CA ARG A 2 -8.51 3.33 31.18
C ARG A 2 -8.15 2.65 29.86
N GLN A 3 -7.69 1.41 29.91
CA GLN A 3 -7.60 0.55 28.72
C GLN A 3 -9.03 0.36 28.20
N ILE A 4 -9.34 0.96 27.05
CA ILE A 4 -10.59 0.69 26.35
C ILE A 4 -10.42 -0.69 25.71
N HIS A 5 -11.08 -1.69 26.29
CA HIS A 5 -11.10 -3.05 25.76
C HIS A 5 -12.12 -3.09 24.62
N TYR A 6 -11.67 -2.91 23.38
CA TYR A 6 -12.51 -3.21 22.23
C TYR A 6 -12.56 -4.74 22.07
N PRO A 7 -13.74 -5.36 21.92
CA PRO A 7 -13.81 -6.76 21.53
C PRO A 7 -13.01 -6.94 20.24
N ARG A 8 -12.17 -7.97 20.19
CA ARG A 8 -11.39 -8.28 18.99
C ARG A 8 -12.38 -8.55 17.86
N ALA A 9 -12.42 -7.69 16.86
CA ALA A 9 -13.26 -7.88 15.68
C ALA A 9 -12.93 -9.24 15.04
N ASP A 10 -13.92 -9.92 14.46
CA ASP A 10 -13.72 -11.21 13.77
C ASP A 10 -13.17 -11.00 12.35
N HIS A 11 -12.23 -10.07 12.21
CA HIS A 11 -11.67 -9.63 10.95
C HIS A 11 -10.13 -9.67 11.02
N LEU A 12 -9.51 -10.18 9.95
CA LEU A 12 -8.07 -10.21 9.76
C LEU A 12 -7.77 -9.38 8.51
N SER A 13 -6.90 -8.39 8.65
CA SER A 13 -6.49 -7.51 7.56
C SER A 13 -5.30 -8.09 6.77
N CYS A 14 -5.16 -7.76 5.48
CA CYS A 14 -3.98 -8.16 4.70
C CYS A 14 -2.72 -7.29 4.94
N PHE A 15 -2.81 -6.24 5.76
CA PHE A 15 -1.65 -5.40 6.12
C PHE A 15 -0.60 -6.14 6.93
N THR A 16 -0.91 -7.23 7.64
CA THR A 16 0.15 -8.06 8.24
C THR A 16 -0.24 -9.54 8.23
N PRO A 17 0.75 -10.47 8.30
CA PRO A 17 0.46 -11.90 8.45
C PRO A 17 -0.44 -12.22 9.65
N GLU A 18 -0.25 -11.50 10.76
CA GLU A 18 -1.02 -11.64 12.00
C GLU A 18 -2.43 -11.02 11.91
N GLY A 19 -2.72 -10.27 10.85
CA GLY A 19 -4.02 -9.66 10.61
C GLY A 19 -4.20 -8.27 11.20
N TYR A 20 -3.12 -7.56 11.57
CA TYR A 20 -3.24 -6.20 12.08
C TYR A 20 -3.74 -5.24 10.98
N PRO A 21 -4.66 -4.31 11.29
CA PRO A 21 -5.32 -3.46 10.29
C PRO A 21 -4.57 -2.18 9.96
N PHE A 22 -3.25 -2.14 10.13
CA PHE A 22 -2.44 -0.97 9.80
C PHE A 22 -0.99 -1.34 9.50
N GLU A 23 -0.31 -0.47 8.76
CA GLU A 23 1.13 -0.49 8.53
C GLU A 23 1.68 0.94 8.49
N LEU A 24 2.98 1.07 8.76
CA LEU A 24 3.72 2.31 8.55
C LEU A 24 4.64 2.13 7.35
N SER A 25 4.85 3.20 6.59
CA SER A 25 5.83 3.21 5.51
C SER A 25 6.55 4.56 5.43
N LEU A 26 7.79 4.53 4.96
CA LEU A 26 8.62 5.70 4.76
C LEU A 26 8.81 5.93 3.26
N ASN A 27 8.45 7.13 2.77
CA ASN A 27 8.71 7.55 1.41
C ASN A 27 9.95 8.45 1.35
N PHE A 28 11.05 7.91 0.82
CA PHE A 28 12.33 8.58 0.62
C PHE A 28 12.39 9.25 -0.75
N GLN A 29 12.77 10.52 -0.73
CA GLN A 29 13.18 11.36 -1.85
C GLN A 29 14.54 11.98 -1.52
N ALA A 30 15.22 12.56 -2.51
CA ALA A 30 16.58 13.10 -2.33
C ALA A 30 16.71 14.13 -1.19
N ASP A 31 15.67 14.92 -0.96
CA ASP A 31 15.64 16.05 -0.03
C ASP A 31 14.68 15.87 1.15
N ARG A 32 13.85 14.81 1.16
CA ARG A 32 12.86 14.58 2.22
C ARG A 32 12.50 13.11 2.41
N CYS A 33 12.02 12.80 3.62
CA CYS A 33 11.47 11.50 3.97
C CYS A 33 10.10 11.70 4.64
N VAL A 34 9.06 11.08 4.09
CA VAL A 34 7.68 11.23 4.55
C VAL A 34 7.21 9.94 5.21
N LEU A 35 6.81 10.02 6.48
CA LEU A 35 6.11 8.93 7.15
C LEU A 35 4.66 8.86 6.67
N ARG A 36 4.18 7.63 6.44
CA ARG A 36 2.82 7.38 6.00
C ARG A 36 2.20 6.27 6.83
N LEU A 37 0.91 6.41 7.12
CA LEU A 37 0.10 5.39 7.79
C LEU A 37 -0.84 4.79 6.76
N GLY A 38 -0.78 3.47 6.54
CA GLY A 38 -1.82 2.71 5.85
C GLY A 38 -2.69 1.98 6.87
N CYS A 39 -4.00 1.94 6.68
CA CYS A 39 -4.90 1.22 7.56
C CYS A 39 -6.18 0.76 6.87
N ALA A 40 -6.81 -0.28 7.42
CA ALA A 40 -8.16 -0.72 7.10
C ALA A 40 -9.03 -0.48 8.34
N PRO A 41 -9.75 0.65 8.44
CA PRO A 41 -10.59 0.93 9.62
C PRO A 41 -11.57 -0.23 9.87
N VAL A 42 -11.52 -0.83 11.06
CA VAL A 42 -12.28 -2.05 11.38
C VAL A 42 -13.55 -1.71 12.14
N GLY A 43 -14.71 -2.09 11.57
CA GLY A 43 -16.01 -1.86 12.18
C GLY A 43 -16.33 -2.82 13.34
N PRO A 44 -17.27 -2.46 14.23
CA PRO A 44 -17.70 -3.32 15.33
C PRO A 44 -18.33 -4.65 14.87
N PHE A 45 -18.82 -4.71 13.63
CA PHE A 45 -19.42 -5.90 13.04
C PHE A 45 -18.56 -6.55 11.94
N ALA A 46 -17.35 -6.05 11.72
CA ALA A 46 -16.46 -6.53 10.67
C ALA A 46 -16.18 -8.04 10.83
N GLY A 47 -16.30 -8.77 9.72
CA GLY A 47 -16.13 -10.22 9.64
C GLY A 47 -17.36 -11.04 10.04
N THR A 48 -18.39 -10.40 10.61
CA THR A 48 -19.67 -11.07 10.90
C THR A 48 -20.60 -11.07 9.68
N LYS A 49 -21.74 -11.77 9.76
CA LYS A 49 -22.78 -11.73 8.72
C LYS A 49 -23.35 -10.33 8.43
N HIS A 50 -23.18 -9.38 9.35
CA HIS A 50 -23.67 -8.00 9.20
C HIS A 50 -22.68 -7.11 8.44
N ASP A 51 -21.40 -7.47 8.41
CA ASP A 51 -20.35 -6.77 7.67
C ASP A 51 -19.20 -7.72 7.34
N SER A 52 -19.45 -8.67 6.43
CA SER A 52 -18.53 -9.76 6.11
C SER A 52 -17.24 -9.31 5.41
N LEU A 53 -17.20 -8.08 4.89
CA LEU A 53 -16.11 -7.52 4.09
C LEU A 53 -15.59 -6.16 4.61
N ASN A 54 -15.89 -5.81 5.86
CA ASN A 54 -15.45 -4.58 6.53
C ASN A 54 -15.67 -3.31 5.67
N LYS A 55 -16.91 -3.10 5.22
CA LYS A 55 -17.22 -2.10 4.18
C LYS A 55 -17.37 -0.68 4.72
N TYR A 56 -18.01 -0.54 5.88
CA TYR A 56 -18.66 0.72 6.25
C TYR A 56 -17.73 1.72 6.95
N THR A 57 -16.81 1.22 7.78
CA THR A 57 -16.04 2.04 8.72
C THR A 57 -15.07 2.99 8.02
N ALA A 58 -14.55 2.61 6.86
CA ALA A 58 -13.69 3.48 6.07
C ALA A 58 -14.41 4.78 5.68
N ARG A 59 -15.65 4.69 5.17
CA ARG A 59 -16.45 5.86 4.81
C ARG A 59 -16.84 6.70 6.02
N GLU A 60 -17.11 6.06 7.17
CA GLU A 60 -17.37 6.77 8.42
C GLU A 60 -16.15 7.59 8.87
N LEU A 61 -14.95 7.00 8.84
CA LEU A 61 -13.70 7.68 9.17
C LEU A 61 -13.47 8.86 8.23
N LEU A 62 -13.56 8.66 6.92
CA LEU A 62 -13.39 9.70 5.92
C LEU A 62 -14.40 10.84 6.09
N GLY A 63 -15.65 10.52 6.40
CA GLY A 63 -16.70 11.52 6.67
C GLY A 63 -16.39 12.38 7.90
N LYS A 64 -15.87 11.78 8.98
CA LYS A 64 -15.45 12.54 10.17
C LYS A 64 -14.23 13.41 9.87
N LEU A 65 -13.28 12.92 9.08
CA LEU A 65 -12.09 13.68 8.71
C LEU A 65 -12.42 14.87 7.80
N ALA A 66 -13.34 14.70 6.85
CA ALA A 66 -13.83 15.80 6.00
C ALA A 66 -14.55 16.91 6.78
N GLN A 67 -15.04 16.62 7.99
CA GLN A 67 -15.56 17.67 8.90
C GLN A 67 -14.45 18.45 9.60
N LEU A 68 -13.24 17.89 9.70
CA LEU A 68 -12.09 18.49 10.38
C LEU A 68 -11.16 19.22 9.42
N ASP A 69 -11.04 18.73 8.18
CA ASP A 69 -10.20 19.32 7.14
C ASP A 69 -11.01 19.52 5.84
N THR A 70 -11.20 20.78 5.47
CA THR A 70 -11.95 21.18 4.28
C THR A 70 -11.24 20.86 2.97
N ASN A 71 -9.97 20.45 3.01
CA ASN A 71 -9.23 20.00 1.81
C ASN A 71 -9.57 18.56 1.43
N ILE A 72 -10.23 17.80 2.31
CA ILE A 72 -10.64 16.42 2.04
C ILE A 72 -11.88 16.44 1.16
N ASP A 73 -11.73 15.93 -0.05
CA ASP A 73 -12.83 15.74 -1.01
C ASP A 73 -13.17 14.25 -1.11
N LEU A 74 -14.46 13.94 -0.94
CA LEU A 74 -14.97 12.56 -1.00
C LEU A 74 -15.71 12.25 -2.30
N GLY A 75 -15.69 13.14 -3.29
CA GLY A 75 -16.43 12.98 -4.54
C GLY A 75 -16.01 11.73 -5.32
N TRP A 76 -14.70 11.45 -5.41
CA TRP A 76 -14.24 10.20 -6.03
C TRP A 76 -14.53 8.97 -5.18
N PHE A 77 -14.49 9.08 -3.84
CA PHE A 77 -14.92 7.98 -2.97
C PHE A 77 -16.38 7.63 -3.24
N ASP A 78 -17.26 8.62 -3.16
CA ASP A 78 -18.70 8.44 -3.32
C ASP A 78 -19.07 8.00 -4.76
N TYR A 79 -18.22 8.30 -5.74
CA TYR A 79 -18.33 7.77 -7.11
C TYR A 79 -17.93 6.30 -7.20
N PHE A 80 -16.72 5.93 -6.75
CA PHE A 80 -16.17 4.58 -6.95
C PHE A 80 -16.75 3.54 -5.99
N ASP A 81 -17.05 3.91 -4.74
CA ASP A 81 -17.48 2.96 -3.71
C ASP A 81 -18.71 2.14 -4.14
N PRO A 82 -19.81 2.72 -4.66
CA PRO A 82 -20.96 1.93 -5.15
C PRO A 82 -20.68 1.06 -6.38
N GLN A 83 -19.69 1.43 -7.21
CA GLN A 83 -19.33 0.70 -8.43
C GLN A 83 -18.44 -0.51 -8.12
N LEU A 84 -17.60 -0.39 -7.09
CA LEU A 84 -16.62 -1.40 -6.71
C LEU A 84 -17.10 -2.26 -5.53
N SER A 85 -18.00 -1.73 -4.70
CA SER A 85 -18.71 -2.48 -3.68
C SER A 85 -19.69 -3.45 -4.32
N LEU A 86 -19.20 -4.65 -4.68
CA LEU A 86 -19.99 -5.82 -5.10
C LEU A 86 -21.28 -5.50 -5.85
N GLY A 87 -21.15 -5.22 -7.15
CA GLY A 87 -22.28 -5.36 -8.06
C GLY A 87 -22.80 -6.80 -8.06
N THR A 88 -24.07 -6.99 -7.72
CA THR A 88 -24.91 -8.19 -7.95
C THR A 88 -24.72 -9.47 -7.12
N LYS A 89 -23.66 -9.65 -6.33
CA LYS A 89 -23.51 -10.81 -5.40
C LYS A 89 -23.69 -10.37 -3.94
N GLU A 90 -24.47 -11.12 -3.16
CA GLU A 90 -24.63 -10.86 -1.72
C GLU A 90 -23.26 -10.91 -1.01
N PRO A 91 -22.94 -9.96 -0.10
CA PRO A 91 -21.65 -9.90 0.60
C PRO A 91 -21.22 -11.20 1.30
N GLY A 92 -22.18 -12.05 1.69
CA GLY A 92 -21.91 -13.38 2.24
C GLY A 92 -21.20 -14.28 1.23
N VAL A 93 -21.74 -14.39 0.02
CA VAL A 93 -21.22 -15.26 -1.06
C VAL A 93 -19.81 -14.83 -1.48
N ALA A 94 -19.56 -13.53 -1.61
CA ALA A 94 -18.23 -13.02 -1.95
C ALA A 94 -17.20 -13.35 -0.87
N SER A 95 -17.55 -13.20 0.42
CA SER A 95 -16.64 -13.50 1.51
C SER A 95 -16.25 -14.99 1.59
N GLU A 96 -17.15 -15.89 1.23
CA GLU A 96 -16.88 -17.34 1.19
C GLU A 96 -15.87 -17.72 0.11
N GLN A 97 -15.77 -16.94 -0.97
CA GLN A 97 -14.81 -17.14 -2.06
C GLN A 97 -13.42 -16.57 -1.75
N LEU A 98 -13.30 -15.78 -0.68
CA LEU A 98 -12.06 -15.10 -0.28
C LEU A 98 -11.46 -15.72 0.98
N ILE A 99 -10.12 -15.82 1.02
CA ILE A 99 -9.39 -16.09 2.25
C ILE A 99 -9.62 -14.96 3.26
N ARG A 100 -9.54 -15.27 4.55
CA ARG A 100 -9.90 -14.32 5.63
C ARG A 100 -9.21 -12.95 5.51
N HIS A 101 -7.90 -12.93 5.23
CA HIS A 101 -7.10 -11.70 5.08
C HIS A 101 -7.53 -10.80 3.92
N LEU A 102 -8.24 -11.33 2.93
CA LEU A 102 -8.70 -10.58 1.75
C LEU A 102 -10.15 -10.11 1.88
N ARG A 103 -10.81 -10.35 3.02
CA ARG A 103 -12.21 -9.96 3.26
C ARG A 103 -12.33 -8.49 3.68
N GLN A 104 -11.77 -7.60 2.86
CA GLN A 104 -11.83 -6.16 3.04
C GLN A 104 -11.99 -5.46 1.69
N ILE A 105 -12.88 -4.46 1.62
CA ILE A 105 -13.08 -3.67 0.40
C ILE A 105 -12.19 -2.42 0.39
N ASN A 106 -11.92 -1.85 1.56
CA ASN A 106 -11.51 -0.46 1.67
C ASN A 106 -10.23 -0.33 2.51
N GLU A 107 -9.20 0.29 1.92
CA GLU A 107 -7.95 0.67 2.59
C GLU A 107 -7.76 2.19 2.51
N VAL A 108 -7.28 2.80 3.60
CA VAL A 108 -7.04 4.25 3.70
C VAL A 108 -5.58 4.47 4.10
N ALA A 109 -4.90 5.40 3.43
CA ALA A 109 -3.56 5.82 3.80
C ALA A 109 -3.45 7.34 3.99
N PHE A 110 -2.47 7.76 4.78
CA PHE A 110 -2.23 9.14 5.18
C PHE A 110 -0.75 9.49 4.99
N ASP A 111 -0.44 10.56 4.25
CA ASP A 111 0.88 11.17 4.23
C ASP A 111 1.00 12.17 5.37
N LEU A 112 1.94 11.93 6.30
CA LEU A 112 2.10 12.73 7.52
C LEU A 112 3.02 13.96 7.33
N ASP A 113 3.26 14.39 6.09
CA ASP A 113 4.03 15.60 5.72
C ASP A 113 3.13 16.74 5.23
N ASP A 114 1.87 16.44 4.86
CA ASP A 114 0.93 17.43 4.28
C ASP A 114 -0.55 17.05 4.50
N GLY A 115 -0.82 16.12 5.43
CA GLY A 115 -2.18 15.63 5.73
C GLY A 115 -2.90 14.92 4.58
N ARG A 116 -2.22 14.64 3.45
CA ARG A 116 -2.88 14.07 2.26
C ARG A 116 -3.35 12.65 2.52
N MET A 117 -4.55 12.36 2.08
CA MET A 117 -5.19 11.07 2.27
C MET A 117 -5.35 10.34 0.95
N TYR A 118 -5.11 9.05 0.98
CA TYR A 118 -5.30 8.14 -0.14
C TYR A 118 -6.30 7.08 0.26
N PHE A 119 -7.10 6.67 -0.69
CA PHE A 119 -8.03 5.58 -0.52
C PHE A 119 -7.84 4.58 -1.65
N SER A 120 -7.78 3.30 -1.31
CA SER A 120 -7.54 2.21 -2.25
C SER A 120 -8.64 1.17 -2.12
N PRO A 121 -9.65 1.16 -3.00
CA PRO A 121 -10.61 0.09 -3.01
C PRO A 121 -10.03 -1.19 -3.64
N SER A 122 -10.26 -2.31 -2.96
CA SER A 122 -10.03 -3.66 -3.43
C SER A 122 -11.08 -4.04 -4.47
N LEU A 123 -10.63 -4.68 -5.56
CA LEU A 123 -11.52 -5.20 -6.60
C LEU A 123 -11.99 -6.61 -6.26
N ASP A 124 -13.30 -6.80 -6.15
CA ASP A 124 -13.93 -8.12 -6.05
C ASP A 124 -14.07 -8.75 -7.44
N GLY A 125 -12.99 -9.38 -7.90
CA GLY A 125 -12.94 -9.97 -9.24
C GLY A 125 -11.71 -10.81 -9.54
N ARG A 126 -11.19 -11.56 -8.55
CA ARG A 126 -10.12 -12.54 -8.81
C ARG A 126 -10.72 -13.75 -9.52
N ASP A 127 -10.88 -13.64 -10.83
CA ASP A 127 -11.07 -14.81 -11.68
C ASP A 127 -9.77 -15.61 -11.67
N ALA A 128 -9.77 -16.76 -10.99
CA ALA A 128 -8.67 -17.72 -10.92
C ALA A 128 -8.25 -18.32 -12.28
N HIS A 129 -8.66 -17.70 -13.40
CA HIS A 129 -8.47 -18.14 -14.78
C HIS A 129 -7.67 -17.14 -15.65
N SER A 130 -7.18 -16.01 -15.11
CA SER A 130 -6.21 -15.14 -15.82
C SER A 130 -4.78 -15.65 -15.61
N PRO A 131 -4.01 -16.02 -16.66
CA PRO A 131 -2.84 -16.87 -16.45
C PRO A 131 -1.59 -16.17 -15.92
N THR A 132 -1.54 -14.83 -15.74
CA THR A 132 -0.31 -14.20 -15.18
C THR A 132 -0.49 -12.86 -14.47
N SER A 133 -1.50 -12.03 -14.79
CA SER A 133 -1.62 -10.66 -14.28
C SER A 133 -3.06 -10.28 -13.93
N GLU A 134 -3.27 -9.57 -12.83
CA GLU A 134 -4.59 -9.15 -12.34
C GLU A 134 -4.54 -7.72 -11.79
N VAL A 135 -5.54 -6.91 -12.11
CA VAL A 135 -5.77 -5.63 -11.41
C VAL A 135 -6.47 -5.98 -10.10
N PHE A 136 -5.92 -5.55 -8.97
CA PHE A 136 -6.45 -5.92 -7.65
C PHE A 136 -6.80 -4.73 -6.76
N LEU A 137 -6.23 -3.56 -7.02
CA LEU A 137 -6.59 -2.30 -6.36
C LEU A 137 -6.68 -1.18 -7.39
N ILE A 138 -7.64 -0.30 -7.18
CA ILE A 138 -7.59 1.08 -7.66
C ILE A 138 -7.27 1.96 -6.45
N GLY A 139 -6.67 3.12 -6.64
CA GLY A 139 -6.45 4.04 -5.53
C GLY A 139 -6.40 5.48 -5.99
N PHE A 140 -6.80 6.40 -5.11
CA PHE A 140 -6.84 7.82 -5.42
C PHE A 140 -6.69 8.70 -4.18
N ASP A 141 -6.39 9.97 -4.43
CA ASP A 141 -6.21 10.97 -3.39
C ASP A 141 -7.59 11.57 -3.05
N CYS A 142 -7.93 11.66 -1.76
CA CYS A 142 -9.17 12.30 -1.28
C CYS A 142 -9.02 13.83 -1.25
N VAL A 143 -8.80 14.42 -2.41
CA VAL A 143 -8.67 15.85 -2.66
C VAL A 143 -9.46 16.21 -3.91
N VAL A 144 -9.63 17.51 -4.19
CA VAL A 144 -10.37 17.96 -5.38
C VAL A 144 -9.91 17.24 -6.65
N PRO A 145 -10.82 16.84 -7.57
CA PRO A 145 -10.53 15.97 -8.70
C PRO A 145 -9.33 16.38 -9.55
N GLU A 146 -9.10 17.68 -9.74
CA GLU A 146 -8.02 18.23 -10.57
C GLU A 146 -6.63 18.01 -9.97
N LYS A 147 -6.56 17.72 -8.67
CA LYS A 147 -5.33 17.43 -7.94
C LYS A 147 -5.20 15.95 -7.57
N SER A 148 -6.26 15.16 -7.77
CA SER A 148 -6.25 13.74 -7.43
C SER A 148 -5.50 12.90 -8.46
N ARG A 149 -4.76 11.89 -7.99
CA ARG A 149 -4.06 10.93 -8.84
C ARG A 149 -4.80 9.62 -8.82
N LEU A 150 -5.09 9.06 -10.00
CA LEU A 150 -5.63 7.71 -10.11
C LEU A 150 -4.49 6.69 -10.26
N LYS A 151 -4.49 5.67 -9.41
CA LYS A 151 -3.53 4.56 -9.41
C LYS A 151 -4.29 3.27 -9.69
N LEU A 152 -3.74 2.43 -10.58
CA LEU A 152 -4.20 1.07 -10.81
C LEU A 152 -3.07 0.13 -10.42
N CYS A 153 -3.30 -0.71 -9.41
CA CYS A 153 -2.33 -1.68 -8.94
C CYS A 153 -2.58 -3.02 -9.64
N VAL A 154 -1.55 -3.47 -10.35
CA VAL A 154 -1.55 -4.74 -11.05
C VAL A 154 -0.57 -5.68 -10.35
N CYS A 155 -1.00 -6.88 -10.01
CA CYS A 155 -0.12 -7.95 -9.56
C CYS A 155 0.19 -8.89 -10.72
N ASN A 156 1.36 -9.51 -10.67
CA ASN A 156 1.74 -10.57 -11.60
C ASN A 156 2.35 -11.73 -10.81
N THR A 157 1.98 -12.96 -11.17
CA THR A 157 2.44 -14.17 -10.47
C THR A 157 3.86 -14.60 -10.86
N HIS A 158 4.39 -14.08 -11.97
CA HIS A 158 5.68 -14.43 -12.57
C HIS A 158 6.61 -13.21 -12.56
N LEU A 159 7.30 -12.98 -11.45
CA LEU A 159 8.25 -11.88 -11.37
C LEU A 159 9.61 -12.26 -12.00
N CYS A 160 9.86 -11.78 -13.21
CA CYS A 160 11.17 -11.86 -13.87
C CYS A 160 11.53 -10.50 -14.50
N LEU A 161 12.81 -10.31 -14.85
CA LEU A 161 13.29 -9.05 -15.46
C LEU A 161 12.54 -8.70 -16.73
N ASP A 162 12.22 -9.69 -17.58
CA ASP A 162 11.47 -9.47 -18.82
C ASP A 162 10.04 -8.99 -18.53
N ASN A 163 9.36 -9.58 -17.55
CA ASN A 163 8.04 -9.14 -17.12
C ASN A 163 8.11 -7.73 -16.52
N ILE A 164 9.07 -7.45 -15.65
CA ILE A 164 9.25 -6.11 -15.08
C ILE A 164 9.47 -5.06 -16.18
N ARG A 165 10.34 -5.34 -17.14
CA ARG A 165 10.58 -4.47 -18.29
C ARG A 165 9.30 -4.28 -19.11
N SER A 166 8.56 -5.35 -19.36
CA SER A 166 7.28 -5.30 -20.07
C SER A 166 6.28 -4.42 -19.32
N PHE A 167 6.08 -4.62 -18.01
CA PHE A 167 5.19 -3.81 -17.18
C PHE A 167 5.60 -2.34 -17.16
N TRP A 168 6.88 -2.06 -16.94
CA TRP A 168 7.42 -0.70 -16.90
C TRP A 168 7.24 0.05 -18.22
N THR A 169 7.34 -0.66 -19.35
CA THR A 169 7.22 -0.08 -20.69
C THR A 169 5.84 -0.27 -21.32
N LEU A 170 4.86 -0.78 -20.56
CA LEU A 170 3.53 -1.19 -21.06
C LEU A 170 3.60 -2.08 -22.33
N GLY A 171 4.51 -3.06 -22.32
CA GLY A 171 4.79 -3.96 -23.44
C GLY A 171 5.57 -3.28 -24.57
N GLY A 172 6.44 -2.34 -24.25
CA GLY A 172 7.21 -1.55 -25.21
C GLY A 172 6.47 -0.34 -25.81
N ARG A 173 5.23 -0.08 -25.39
CA ARG A 173 4.44 1.09 -25.84
C ARG A 173 4.98 2.41 -25.27
N MET A 174 5.66 2.35 -24.13
CA MET A 174 6.36 3.47 -23.52
C MET A 174 7.87 3.21 -23.55
N SER A 175 8.61 4.09 -24.23
CA SER A 175 10.06 3.97 -24.41
C SER A 175 10.75 5.33 -24.43
N ASP A 176 10.09 6.37 -23.91
CA ASP A 176 10.67 7.70 -23.79
C ASP A 176 11.89 7.69 -22.84
N PRO A 177 12.80 8.68 -22.97
CA PRO A 177 14.03 8.72 -22.18
C PRO A 177 13.80 8.67 -20.67
N THR A 178 12.72 9.28 -20.16
CA THR A 178 12.40 9.31 -18.73
C THR A 178 11.97 7.93 -18.25
N THR A 179 11.10 7.25 -18.99
CA THR A 179 10.72 5.85 -18.75
C THR A 179 11.96 4.95 -18.73
N MET A 180 12.83 5.05 -19.73
CA MET A 180 14.02 4.19 -19.80
C MET A 180 15.06 4.50 -18.70
N LYS A 181 15.20 5.78 -18.32
CA LYS A 181 16.05 6.19 -17.20
C LYS A 181 15.55 5.67 -15.86
N GLY A 182 14.23 5.62 -15.66
CA GLY A 182 13.63 5.02 -14.47
C GLY A 182 13.81 3.49 -14.43
N LEU A 183 13.63 2.82 -15.57
CA LEU A 183 13.82 1.36 -15.67
C LEU A 183 15.25 0.95 -15.31
N ALA A 184 16.25 1.71 -15.76
CA ALA A 184 17.66 1.45 -15.45
C ALA A 184 17.99 1.54 -13.94
N LYS A 185 17.09 2.11 -13.14
CA LYS A 185 17.26 2.32 -11.69
C LYS A 185 16.41 1.37 -10.84
N LEU A 186 15.63 0.49 -11.46
CA LEU A 186 14.67 -0.38 -10.78
C LEU A 186 15.34 -1.67 -10.27
N TYR A 187 15.25 -1.91 -8.95
CA TYR A 187 15.69 -3.17 -8.33
C TYR A 187 14.67 -3.71 -7.29
N LEU A 188 13.84 -4.65 -7.76
CA LEU A 188 13.59 -6.03 -7.31
C LEU A 188 13.29 -6.42 -5.82
N PRO A 189 12.58 -7.56 -5.63
CA PRO A 189 11.73 -7.83 -4.46
C PRO A 189 12.52 -8.24 -3.20
N VAL A 190 11.99 -7.81 -2.06
CA VAL A 190 12.56 -8.09 -0.73
C VAL A 190 11.92 -9.29 -0.01
N GLN A 191 10.86 -9.86 -0.57
CA GLN A 191 10.11 -10.93 0.08
C GLN A 191 10.94 -12.21 0.27
N GLY A 192 10.91 -12.75 1.49
CA GLY A 192 11.63 -13.98 1.85
C GLY A 192 13.12 -13.77 2.14
N LYS A 193 13.61 -12.53 2.17
CA LYS A 193 14.95 -12.18 2.65
C LYS A 193 14.87 -11.73 4.11
N SER A 194 15.98 -11.88 4.84
CA SER A 194 16.06 -11.33 6.18
C SER A 194 16.00 -9.81 6.16
N ASP A 195 15.40 -9.23 7.18
CA ASP A 195 15.29 -7.79 7.34
C ASP A 195 16.68 -7.13 7.38
N ASP A 196 17.68 -7.79 7.94
CA ASP A 196 19.07 -7.34 7.94
C ASP A 196 19.67 -7.26 6.52
N PHE A 197 19.43 -8.29 5.69
CA PHE A 197 19.88 -8.30 4.29
C PHE A 197 19.21 -7.20 3.48
N VAL A 198 17.90 -7.03 3.66
CA VAL A 198 17.15 -5.96 2.99
C VAL A 198 17.68 -4.59 3.42
N ALA A 199 18.03 -4.43 4.69
CA ALA A 199 18.59 -3.18 5.19
C ALA A 199 19.97 -2.85 4.61
N ASP A 200 20.83 -3.86 4.41
CA ASP A 200 22.11 -3.67 3.73
C ASP A 200 21.90 -3.29 2.25
N ALA A 201 21.01 -3.99 1.55
CA ALA A 201 20.71 -3.72 0.14
C ALA A 201 20.16 -2.29 -0.07
N LEU A 202 19.25 -1.84 0.79
CA LEU A 202 18.72 -0.47 0.76
C LEU A 202 19.79 0.57 1.13
N THR A 203 20.66 0.26 2.09
CA THR A 203 21.78 1.12 2.46
C THR A 203 22.73 1.34 1.29
N ASP A 204 23.08 0.28 0.56
CA ASP A 204 23.91 0.37 -0.64
C ASP A 204 23.21 1.07 -1.79
N PHE A 205 21.89 0.89 -1.93
CA PHE A 205 21.10 1.64 -2.90
C PHE A 205 21.07 3.14 -2.58
N PHE A 206 20.97 3.53 -1.31
CA PHE A 206 21.08 4.94 -0.91
C PHE A 206 22.44 5.53 -1.25
N LYS A 207 23.55 4.79 -1.08
CA LYS A 207 24.89 5.24 -1.53
C LYS A 207 24.93 5.41 -3.04
N TYR A 208 24.36 4.48 -3.80
CA TYR A 208 24.31 4.56 -5.26
C TYR A 208 23.55 5.80 -5.77
N LEU A 209 22.56 6.27 -5.02
CA LEU A 209 21.81 7.49 -5.33
C LEU A 209 22.49 8.79 -4.83
N ASP A 210 23.69 8.69 -4.26
CA ASP A 210 24.38 9.78 -3.56
C ASP A 210 23.56 10.33 -2.37
N TRP A 211 22.77 9.47 -1.72
CA TRP A 211 21.96 9.80 -0.54
C TRP A 211 22.67 9.39 0.76
N ASP A 212 23.90 9.87 0.94
CA ASP A 212 24.79 9.49 2.05
C ASP A 212 24.17 9.71 3.43
N GLY A 213 23.30 10.72 3.58
CA GLY A 213 22.57 11.00 4.81
C GLY A 213 21.63 9.88 5.23
N TYR A 214 20.95 9.22 4.28
CA TYR A 214 20.13 8.03 4.58
C TYR A 214 21.01 6.79 4.73
N ALA A 215 22.00 6.61 3.84
CA ALA A 215 22.87 5.44 3.88
C ALA A 215 23.58 5.26 5.22
N CYS A 216 24.04 6.35 5.85
CA CYS A 216 24.76 6.26 7.13
C CYS A 216 23.86 5.97 8.34
N ARG A 217 22.53 6.05 8.21
CA ARG A 217 21.58 5.94 9.34
C ARG A 217 20.56 4.82 9.21
N TYR A 218 20.15 4.48 7.99
CA TYR A 218 18.99 3.61 7.74
C TYR A 218 18.99 2.31 8.55
N LYS A 219 20.07 1.52 8.47
CA LYS A 219 20.18 0.24 9.18
C LYS A 219 20.17 0.42 10.69
N GLN A 220 20.87 1.42 11.22
CA GLN A 220 20.92 1.69 12.65
C GLN A 220 19.55 2.11 13.20
N GLU A 221 18.84 2.98 12.47
CA GLU A 221 17.49 3.41 12.84
C GLU A 221 16.48 2.27 12.78
N LEU A 222 16.58 1.40 11.76
CA LEU A 222 15.73 0.22 11.67
C LEU A 222 15.90 -0.70 12.88
N VAL A 223 17.14 -0.98 13.29
CA VAL A 223 17.43 -1.76 14.51
C VAL A 223 16.85 -1.08 15.75
N SER A 224 17.01 0.25 15.87
CA SER A 224 16.47 1.01 16.99
C SER A 224 14.94 1.01 17.05
N ASN A 225 14.26 0.93 15.89
CA ASN A 225 12.80 0.91 15.81
C ASN A 225 12.20 -0.47 16.13
N PHE A 226 12.99 -1.54 16.04
CA PHE A 226 12.55 -2.91 16.33
C PHE A 226 13.40 -3.57 17.44
N PRO A 227 13.47 -3.00 18.66
CA PRO A 227 14.37 -3.46 19.71
C PRO A 227 14.05 -4.87 20.23
N CYS A 228 12.83 -5.37 19.99
CA CYS A 228 12.37 -6.68 20.43
C CYS A 228 12.43 -7.76 19.34
N ARG A 229 13.05 -7.48 18.19
CA ARG A 229 13.07 -8.38 17.03
C ARG A 229 14.51 -8.54 16.53
N ASP A 230 14.93 -9.78 16.32
CA ASP A 230 16.19 -10.06 15.63
C ASP A 230 15.98 -9.91 14.12
N LEU A 231 16.53 -8.86 13.53
CA LEU A 231 16.39 -8.56 12.10
C LEU A 231 17.17 -9.53 11.20
N LYS A 232 18.11 -10.30 11.74
CA LYS A 232 18.82 -11.33 10.96
C LYS A 232 17.93 -12.55 10.68
N GLU A 233 17.05 -12.86 11.60
CA GLU A 233 16.11 -13.98 11.52
C GLU A 233 14.72 -13.55 11.02
N SER A 234 14.33 -12.31 11.28
CA SER A 234 13.04 -11.78 10.84
C SER A 234 13.02 -11.55 9.32
N VAL A 235 11.88 -11.86 8.70
CA VAL A 235 11.60 -11.67 7.26
C VAL A 235 10.33 -10.86 7.02
N THR A 236 9.84 -10.15 8.05
CA THR A 236 8.49 -9.56 8.07
C THR A 236 8.46 -8.09 8.48
N ALA A 237 9.58 -7.46 8.85
CA ALA A 237 9.59 -6.06 9.24
C ALA A 237 9.49 -5.14 8.02
N GLN A 238 10.26 -5.43 6.97
CA GLN A 238 10.25 -4.72 5.69
C GLN A 238 9.46 -5.55 4.67
N ARG A 239 8.18 -5.21 4.49
CA ARG A 239 7.23 -6.04 3.73
C ARG A 239 7.25 -5.75 2.24
N TRP A 240 7.32 -4.48 1.88
CA TRP A 240 7.20 -4.01 0.51
C TRP A 240 8.25 -2.95 0.24
N VAL A 241 8.73 -2.92 -1.00
CA VAL A 241 9.49 -1.78 -1.52
C VAL A 241 8.80 -1.33 -2.80
N ALA A 242 8.37 -0.07 -2.84
CA ALA A 242 7.79 0.53 -4.03
C ALA A 242 8.71 1.61 -4.59
N PHE A 243 8.90 1.59 -5.91
CA PHE A 243 9.78 2.50 -6.62
C PHE A 243 9.03 3.23 -7.73
N SER A 244 9.25 4.53 -7.85
CA SER A 244 8.83 5.30 -9.02
C SER A 244 9.85 6.38 -9.37
N PHE A 245 9.81 6.85 -10.61
CA PHE A 245 10.73 7.85 -11.11
C PHE A 245 9.98 8.91 -11.92
N THR A 246 10.36 10.17 -11.73
CA THR A 246 9.94 11.27 -12.60
C THR A 246 11.15 12.09 -13.00
N GLU A 247 11.08 12.77 -14.15
CA GLU A 247 12.17 13.65 -14.59
C GLU A 247 12.39 14.81 -13.62
N ARG A 248 11.29 15.40 -13.15
CA ARG A 248 11.32 16.60 -12.29
C ARG A 248 11.84 16.32 -10.89
N ALA A 249 11.38 15.26 -10.25
CA ALA A 249 11.65 15.00 -8.84
C ALA A 249 12.55 13.79 -8.60
N GLY A 250 12.95 13.07 -9.65
CA GLY A 250 13.89 11.97 -9.54
C GLY A 250 13.25 10.71 -8.95
N VAL A 251 14.01 10.03 -8.10
CA VAL A 251 13.64 8.74 -7.49
C VAL A 251 12.72 8.95 -6.29
N TYR A 252 11.66 8.15 -6.24
CA TYR A 252 10.80 7.96 -5.08
C TYR A 252 10.88 6.51 -4.64
N LEU A 253 11.37 6.28 -3.42
CA LEU A 253 11.47 4.95 -2.84
C LEU A 253 10.59 4.88 -1.61
N THR A 254 9.78 3.84 -1.50
CA THR A 254 8.94 3.58 -0.33
C THR A 254 9.32 2.25 0.26
N VAL A 255 9.49 2.19 1.57
CA VAL A 255 9.63 0.96 2.36
C VAL A 255 8.50 0.88 3.37
#